data_AF-A0A2E9WJ83-F1
#
_entry.id   AF-A0A2E9WJ83-F1
#
_cell.length_a   1.000
_cell.length_b   1.000
_cell.length_c   1.000
_cell.angle_alpha   90.00
_cell.angle_beta   90.00
_cell.angle_gamma   90.00
#
_symmetry.space_group_name_H-M   'P 1'
#
loop_
_entity.id
_entity.type
_entity.pdbx_description
1 polymer ?
#
loop_
_entity_poly.entity_id
_entity_poly.type
_entity_poly.pdbx_seq_one_letter_code
_entity_poly.pdbx_strand_id
1 'polypeptide(L)'
;MNVYFDNAATTPIEKKVLDKMLPFMEDGFGNPSSIHKRGREIKSAIEKSRTMVADILSCEPGEIFFTSGGTEADNMFLINTILEKKIDTIITSKIEHHAVLHCCDFLNKSYN
;
A
#
# COMPACT_ATOMS: atom_id res chain seq x y z
N MET A 1 12.46 20.28 26.52
CA MET A 1 12.78 18.96 25.93
C MET A 1 11.47 18.33 25.53
N ASN A 2 11.26 18.12 24.23
CA ASN A 2 10.04 17.45 23.74
C ASN A 2 10.39 15.99 23.51
N VAL A 3 9.61 15.08 24.09
CA VAL A 3 9.76 13.63 23.92
C VAL A 3 8.50 13.12 23.22
N TYR A 4 8.68 12.35 22.15
CA TYR A 4 7.59 11.84 21.31
C TYR A 4 7.22 10.42 21.71
N PHE A 5 5.98 10.22 22.14
CA PHE A 5 5.44 8.92 22.57
C PHE A 5 4.21 8.48 21.75
N ASP A 6 4.07 8.97 20.51
CA ASP A 6 2.90 8.72 19.65
C ASP A 6 3.26 7.95 18.36
N ASN A 7 4.14 6.95 18.47
CA ASN A 7 4.58 6.13 17.33
C ASN A 7 3.44 5.31 16.69
N ALA A 8 2.30 5.19 17.37
CA ALA A 8 1.10 4.57 16.83
C ALA A 8 0.43 5.43 15.74
N ALA A 9 0.53 6.76 15.83
CA ALA A 9 -0.01 7.66 14.82
C ALA A 9 0.91 7.75 13.59
N THR A 10 2.22 7.89 13.81
CA THR A 10 3.23 7.87 12.74
C THR A 10 4.62 7.64 13.32
N THR A 11 5.61 7.35 12.47
CA THR A 11 6.99 7.15 12.88
C THR A 11 7.92 8.14 12.18
N PRO A 12 9.01 8.59 12.84
CA PRO A 12 10.03 9.39 12.16
C PRO A 12 10.69 8.54 11.07
N ILE A 13 10.91 9.14 9.90
CA ILE A 13 11.61 8.48 8.80
C ILE A 13 13.06 8.20 9.23
N GLU A 14 13.48 6.94 9.19
CA GLU A 14 14.87 6.58 9.46
C GLU A 14 15.78 7.20 8.39
N LYS A 15 16.95 7.72 8.79
CA LYS A 15 17.90 8.36 7.87
C LYS A 15 18.26 7.48 6.66
N LYS A 16 18.43 6.17 6.89
CA LYS A 16 18.71 5.20 5.81
C LYS A 16 17.58 5.09 4.79
N VAL A 17 16.32 5.21 5.22
CA VAL A 17 15.15 5.23 4.34
C VAL A 17 15.18 6.49 3.49
N LEU A 18 15.40 7.65 4.11
CA LEU A 18 15.54 8.92 3.40
C LEU A 18 16.66 8.87 2.35
N ASP A 19 17.83 8.37 2.71
CA ASP A 19 18.99 8.26 1.80
C ASP A 19 18.71 7.32 0.61
N LYS A 20 17.82 6.33 0.77
CA LYS A 20 17.38 5.47 -0.34
C LYS A 20 16.32 6.12 -1.21
N MET A 21 15.49 7.00 -0.66
CA MET A 21 14.43 7.70 -1.39
C MET A 21 14.96 8.86 -2.23
N LEU A 22 15.89 9.65 -1.69
CA LEU A 22 16.40 10.88 -2.31
C LEU A 22 16.85 10.71 -3.77
N PRO A 23 17.63 9.69 -4.16
CA PRO A 23 18.03 9.51 -5.55
C PRO A 23 16.86 9.38 -6.53
N PHE A 24 15.74 8.80 -6.08
CA PHE A 24 14.54 8.67 -6.91
C PHE A 24 13.74 9.98 -7.00
N MET A 25 13.85 10.84 -5.97
CA MET A 25 13.19 12.15 -5.95
C MET A 25 13.94 13.18 -6.78
N GLU A 26 15.28 13.16 -6.74
CA GLU A 26 16.12 14.14 -7.45
C GLU A 26 16.30 13.75 -8.93
N ASP A 27 16.69 12.49 -9.18
CA ASP A 27 17.07 12.01 -10.50
C ASP A 27 16.20 10.85 -11.02
N GLY A 28 15.23 10.36 -10.24
CA GLY A 28 14.42 9.19 -10.58
C GLY A 28 13.24 9.43 -11.53
N PHE A 29 13.21 10.52 -12.30
CA PHE A 29 12.03 10.94 -13.09
C PHE A 29 11.67 10.06 -14.31
N GLY A 30 12.28 8.88 -14.46
CA GLY A 30 11.95 7.96 -15.56
C GLY A 30 10.55 7.37 -15.41
N ASN A 31 9.76 7.37 -16.48
CA ASN A 31 8.48 6.65 -16.48
C ASN A 31 8.74 5.12 -16.55
N PRO A 32 8.31 4.32 -15.55
CA PRO A 32 8.55 2.87 -15.52
C PRO A 32 7.87 2.10 -16.65
N SER A 33 6.87 2.69 -17.32
CA SER A 33 6.23 2.11 -18.51
C SER A 33 7.03 2.30 -19.79
N SER A 34 8.07 3.14 -19.77
CA SER A 34 8.89 3.41 -20.95
C SER A 34 9.95 2.34 -21.18
N ILE A 35 10.13 1.96 -22.44
CA ILE A 35 11.12 0.94 -22.84
C ILE A 35 12.57 1.43 -22.84
N HIS A 36 12.82 2.74 -22.80
CA HIS A 36 14.18 3.28 -22.83
C HIS A 36 14.91 3.07 -21.50
N LYS A 37 16.24 3.22 -21.50
CA LYS A 37 17.13 2.94 -20.37
C LYS A 37 16.59 3.44 -19.02
N ARG A 38 16.27 4.74 -18.94
CA ARG A 38 15.77 5.35 -17.70
C ARG A 38 14.46 4.76 -17.18
N GLY A 39 13.52 4.41 -18.07
CA GLY A 39 12.26 3.78 -17.66
C GLY A 39 12.49 2.37 -17.12
N ARG A 40 13.35 1.59 -17.78
CA ARG A 40 13.72 0.24 -17.32
C ARG A 40 14.45 0.27 -15.97
N GLU A 41 15.27 1.28 -15.72
CA GLU A 41 15.96 1.46 -14.44
C GLU A 41 14.96 1.68 -13.28
N ILE A 42 13.97 2.56 -13.46
CA ILE A 42 12.91 2.79 -12.47
C ILE A 42 12.04 1.54 -12.29
N LYS A 43 11.64 0.89 -13.39
CA LYS A 43 10.89 -0.37 -13.31
C LYS A 43 11.65 -1.44 -12.53
N SER A 44 12.97 -1.57 -12.75
CA SER A 44 13.80 -2.51 -12.01
C SER A 44 13.85 -2.19 -10.51
N ALA A 45 13.86 -0.91 -10.12
CA ALA A 45 13.81 -0.51 -8.71
C ALA A 45 12.47 -0.88 -8.05
N ILE A 46 11.36 -0.69 -8.76
CA ILE A 46 10.02 -1.10 -8.28
C ILE A 46 9.95 -2.61 -8.08
N GLU A 47 10.39 -3.41 -9.07
CA GLU A 47 10.34 -4.87 -8.96
C GLU A 47 11.28 -5.42 -7.87
N LYS A 48 12.46 -4.83 -7.69
CA LYS A 48 13.33 -5.16 -6.53
C LYS A 48 12.63 -4.88 -5.21
N SER A 49 11.93 -3.75 -5.11
CA SER A 49 11.16 -3.39 -3.91
C SER A 49 10.03 -4.37 -3.66
N ARG A 50 9.36 -4.82 -4.73
CA ARG A 50 8.32 -5.85 -4.67
C ARG A 50 8.85 -7.17 -4.10
N THR A 51 9.98 -7.66 -4.61
CA THR A 51 10.62 -8.87 -4.09
C THR A 51 10.99 -8.72 -2.62
N MET A 52 11.60 -7.60 -2.22
CA MET A 52 11.96 -7.37 -0.81
C MET A 52 10.73 -7.38 0.13
N VAL A 53 9.62 -6.77 -0.28
CA VAL A 53 8.37 -6.79 0.51
C VAL A 53 7.80 -8.21 0.57
N ALA A 54 7.81 -8.93 -0.55
CA ALA A 54 7.33 -10.30 -0.61
C ALA A 54 8.13 -11.23 0.31
N ASP A 55 9.46 -11.10 0.34
CA ASP A 55 10.35 -11.86 1.24
C ASP A 55 10.02 -11.59 2.72
N ILE A 56 9.77 -10.32 3.09
CA ILE A 56 9.40 -9.93 4.47
C ILE A 56 8.06 -10.57 4.87
N LEU A 57 7.11 -10.63 3.94
CA LEU A 57 5.76 -11.16 4.17
C LEU A 57 5.66 -12.67 3.92
N SER A 58 6.74 -13.33 3.46
CA SER A 58 6.76 -14.74 3.09
C SER A 58 5.70 -15.11 2.05
N CYS A 59 5.57 -14.30 0.99
CA CYS A 59 4.66 -14.52 -0.14
C CYS A 59 5.39 -14.38 -1.47
N GLU A 60 4.72 -14.66 -2.58
CA GLU A 60 5.29 -14.49 -3.92
C GLU A 60 5.25 -13.01 -4.35
N PRO A 61 6.24 -12.52 -5.13
CA PRO A 61 6.23 -11.13 -5.61
C PRO A 61 4.96 -10.77 -6.38
N GLY A 62 4.37 -11.72 -7.10
CA GLY A 62 3.11 -11.52 -7.85
C GLY A 62 1.89 -11.23 -6.97
N GLU A 63 1.98 -11.45 -5.66
CA GLU A 63 0.91 -11.19 -4.69
C GLU A 63 1.00 -9.78 -4.08
N ILE A 64 2.08 -9.03 -4.36
CA ILE A 64 2.29 -7.68 -3.82
C ILE A 64 1.77 -6.62 -4.79
N PHE A 65 0.84 -5.79 -4.31
CA PHE A 65 0.32 -4.61 -5.00
C PHE A 65 0.67 -3.35 -4.20
N PHE A 66 1.37 -2.39 -4.82
CA PHE A 66 1.66 -1.11 -4.19
C PHE A 66 0.46 -0.18 -4.31
N THR A 67 0.02 0.37 -3.18
CA THR A 67 -1.02 1.41 -3.08
C THR A 67 -0.43 2.68 -2.45
N SER A 68 -1.20 3.76 -2.40
CA SER A 68 -0.80 5.00 -1.72
C SER A 68 -0.74 4.87 -0.18
N GLY A 69 -1.34 3.83 0.39
CA GLY A 69 -1.34 3.57 1.84
C GLY A 69 -2.39 2.55 2.28
N GLY A 70 -2.49 2.35 3.59
CA GLY A 70 -3.41 1.36 4.19
C GLY A 70 -4.88 1.61 3.85
N THR A 71 -5.33 2.86 3.90
CA THR A 71 -6.73 3.21 3.57
C THR A 71 -7.12 2.77 2.15
N GLU A 72 -6.26 2.99 1.15
CA GLU A 72 -6.52 2.54 -0.22
C GLU A 72 -6.47 1.01 -0.32
N ALA A 73 -5.50 0.37 0.34
CA ALA A 73 -5.39 -1.09 0.32
C ALA A 73 -6.63 -1.79 0.90
N ASP A 74 -7.10 -1.35 2.06
CA ASP A 74 -8.31 -1.89 2.72
C ASP A 74 -9.54 -1.74 1.81
N ASN A 75 -9.73 -0.55 1.24
CA ASN A 75 -10.89 -0.25 0.40
C ASN A 75 -10.82 -1.01 -0.93
N MET A 76 -9.64 -1.06 -1.56
CA MET A 76 -9.43 -1.81 -2.80
C MET A 76 -9.76 -3.29 -2.59
N PHE A 77 -9.26 -3.90 -1.51
CA PHE A 77 -9.52 -5.31 -1.23
C PHE A 77 -11.01 -5.57 -0.99
N LEU A 78 -11.65 -4.82 -0.09
CA LEU A 78 -13.06 -5.04 0.27
C LEU A 78 -13.99 -4.83 -0.92
N ILE A 79 -13.89 -3.67 -1.58
CA ILE A 79 -14.78 -3.31 -2.69
C ILE A 79 -14.65 -4.32 -3.81
N ASN A 80 -13.43 -4.60 -4.28
CA ASN A 80 -13.25 -5.51 -5.42
C ASN A 80 -13.66 -6.93 -5.08
N THR A 81 -13.30 -7.44 -3.91
CA THR A 81 -13.65 -8.81 -3.50
C THR A 81 -15.17 -8.98 -3.42
N ILE A 82 -15.87 -8.04 -2.79
CA ILE A 82 -17.31 -8.14 -2.58
C ILE A 82 -18.07 -8.04 -3.91
N LEU A 83 -17.71 -7.06 -4.75
CA LEU A 83 -18.39 -6.84 -6.03
C LEU A 83 -18.09 -7.96 -7.04
N GLU A 84 -16.84 -8.39 -7.17
CA GLU A 84 -16.46 -9.42 -8.15
C GLU A 84 -16.94 -10.81 -7.75
N LYS A 85 -16.84 -11.14 -6.45
CA LYS A 85 -17.25 -12.46 -5.94
C LYS A 85 -18.72 -12.52 -5.55
N LYS A 86 -19.45 -11.39 -5.61
CA LYS A 86 -20.87 -11.28 -5.22
C LYS A 86 -21.11 -11.79 -3.81
N ILE A 87 -20.26 -11.38 -2.87
CA ILE A 87 -20.39 -11.72 -1.46
C ILE A 87 -21.53 -10.89 -0.87
N ASP A 88 -22.48 -11.54 -0.19
CA ASP A 88 -23.64 -10.91 0.43
C ASP A 88 -23.47 -10.65 1.94
N THR A 89 -22.50 -11.33 2.56
CA THR A 89 -22.29 -11.32 4.00
C THR A 89 -20.86 -10.94 4.35
N ILE A 90 -20.70 -9.86 5.13
CA ILE A 90 -19.42 -9.41 5.67
C ILE A 90 -19.42 -9.65 7.18
N ILE A 91 -18.40 -10.34 7.69
CA ILE A 91 -18.17 -10.51 9.13
C ILE A 91 -16.92 -9.71 9.49
N THR A 92 -17.06 -8.74 10.40
CA THR A 92 -15.98 -7.87 10.86
C THR A 92 -16.14 -7.54 12.35
N SER A 93 -15.17 -6.84 12.96
CA SER A 93 -15.18 -6.46 14.37
C SER A 93 -15.51 -4.96 14.56
N LYS A 94 -15.95 -4.57 15.76
CA LYS A 94 -16.20 -3.15 16.09
C LYS A 94 -14.92 -2.35 16.38
N ILE A 95 -13.77 -3.03 16.45
CA ILE A 95 -12.49 -2.43 16.82
C ILE A 95 -11.56 -2.22 15.62
N GLU A 96 -12.03 -2.53 14.41
CA GLU A 96 -11.27 -2.28 13.19
C GLU A 96 -11.00 -0.78 12.99
N HIS A 97 -9.96 -0.50 12.19
CA HIS A 97 -9.66 0.87 11.76
C HIS A 97 -10.81 1.46 10.92
N HIS A 98 -10.96 2.79 10.96
CA HIS A 98 -12.00 3.51 10.21
C HIS A 98 -12.00 3.21 8.70
N ALA A 99 -10.83 2.91 8.12
CA ALA A 99 -10.73 2.54 6.70
C ALA A 99 -11.53 1.28 6.35
N VAL A 100 -11.64 0.33 7.27
CA VAL A 100 -12.45 -0.89 7.13
C VAL A 100 -13.90 -0.60 7.47
N LEU A 101 -14.16 -0.03 8.66
CA LEU A 101 -15.54 0.18 9.16
C LEU A 101 -16.37 1.06 8.21
N HIS A 102 -15.82 2.19 7.75
CA HIS A 102 -16.53 3.09 6.84
C HIS A 102 -16.72 2.46 5.45
N CYS A 103 -15.78 1.61 5.02
CA CYS A 103 -15.91 0.88 3.77
C CYS A 103 -17.05 -0.15 3.84
N CYS A 104 -17.12 -0.92 4.93
CA CYS A 104 -18.23 -1.85 5.17
C CYS A 104 -19.59 -1.12 5.22
N ASP A 105 -19.66 0.02 5.91
CA ASP A 105 -20.88 0.85 5.97
C ASP A 105 -21.29 1.37 4.58
N PHE A 106 -20.32 1.79 3.78
CA PHE A 106 -20.55 2.20 2.40
C PHE A 106 -21.13 1.05 1.57
N LEU A 107 -20.49 -0.12 1.62
CA LEU A 107 -20.93 -1.29 0.87
C LEU A 107 -22.34 -1.74 1.28
N ASN A 108 -22.64 -1.74 2.58
CA ASN A 108 -23.97 -2.07 3.09
C ASN A 108 -25.04 -1.06 2.67
N LYS A 109 -24.71 0.23 2.50
CA LYS A 109 -25.69 1.24 2.04
C LYS A 109 -25.88 1.27 0.53
N SER A 110 -24.86 0.86 -0.23
CA SER A 110 -24.86 0.95 -1.70
C SER A 110 -25.30 -0.33 -2.39
N TYR A 111 -25.17 -1.49 -1.74
CA TYR A 111 -25.37 -2.79 -2.38
C TYR A 111 -26.31 -3.76 -1.64
N ASN A 112 -26.82 -3.38 -0.46
CA ASN A 112 -28.00 -4.02 0.16
C ASN A 112 -29.23 -3.13 -0.02
#